data_AF-X0W279-F1
#
_entry.id   AF-X0W279-F1
#
_cell.length_a   1.000
_cell.length_b   1.000
_cell.length_c   1.000
_cell.angle_alpha   90.00
_cell.angle_beta   90.00
_cell.angle_gamma   90.00
#
_symmetry.space_group_name_H-M   'P 1'
#
loop_
_entity.id
_entity.type
_entity.pdbx_description
1 polymer ?
#
loop_
_entity_poly.entity_id
_entity_poly.type
_entity_poly.pdbx_seq_one_letter_code
_entity_poly.pdbx_strand_id
1 'polypeptide(L)' 'MKEITVKITEDKEYKICIEKGILNNLSEHLSKVIENKRVIIITNSLVNNLYGAKLLSTLRKD' A
#
# COMPACT_ATOMS: atom_id res chain seq x y z
N MET A 1 5.71 -13.89 2.45
CA MET A 1 4.50 -13.13 2.05
C MET A 1 3.29 -14.03 2.21
N LYS A 2 2.19 -13.54 2.80
CA LYS A 2 0.89 -14.22 2.85
C LYS A 2 -0.13 -13.37 2.11
N GLU A 3 -0.86 -13.96 1.17
CA GLU A 3 -1.93 -13.30 0.43
C GLU A 3 -3.27 -13.94 0.75
N ILE A 4 -4.31 -13.13 0.93
CA ILE A 4 -5.67 -13.57 1.17
C ILE A 4 -6.57 -12.84 0.18
N THR A 5 -7.28 -13.60 -0.67
CA THR A 5 -8.32 -13.04 -1.54
C THR A 5 -9.63 -12.98 -0.77
N VAL A 6 -10.19 -11.79 -0.66
CA VAL A 6 -11.49 -11.55 -0.01
C VAL A 6 -12.50 -11.20 -1.08
N LYS A 7 -13.58 -11.99 -1.17
CA LYS A 7 -14.76 -11.69 -1.99
C LYS A 7 -15.79 -10.98 -1.13
N ILE A 8 -16.16 -9.77 -1.50
CA ILE A 8 -17.22 -8.98 -0.84
C ILE A 8 -18.57 -9.30 -1.48
N THR A 9 -18.62 -9.28 -2.82
CA THR A 9 -19.78 -9.67 -3.64
C THR A 9 -19.30 -10.48 -4.84
N GLU A 10 -20.20 -11.00 -5.67
CA GLU A 10 -19.82 -11.77 -6.88
C GLU A 10 -18.82 -11.02 -7.77
N ASP A 11 -19.03 -9.70 -7.94
CA ASP A 11 -18.18 -8.87 -8.81
C ASP A 11 -17.09 -8.06 -8.07
N LYS A 12 -16.99 -8.15 -6.73
CA LYS A 12 -16.05 -7.33 -5.94
C LYS A 12 -15.16 -8.19 -5.08
N GLU A 13 -13.90 -8.23 -5.45
CA GLU A 13 -12.84 -8.87 -4.68
C GLU A 13 -11.62 -7.96 -4.51
N TYR A 14 -10.87 -8.19 -3.43
CA TYR A 14 -9.59 -7.53 -3.19
C TYR A 14 -8.62 -8.47 -2.48
N LYS A 15 -7.33 -8.13 -2.55
CA LYS A 15 -6.25 -8.90 -1.93
C LYS A 15 -5.79 -8.21 -0.65
N ILE A 16 -5.62 -8.99 0.41
CA ILE A 16 -4.92 -8.59 1.63
C ILE A 16 -3.52 -9.20 1.58
N CYS A 17 -2.50 -8.35 1.47
CA CYS A 17 -1.10 -8.76 1.48
C CYS A 17 -0.49 -8.53 2.86
N ILE A 18 0.06 -9.58 3.46
CA ILE A 18 0.71 -9.54 4.78
C ILE A 18 2.17 -9.97 4.61
N GLU A 19 3.07 -9.03 4.89
CA GLU A 19 4.51 -9.25 4.82
C GLU A 19 5.24 -8.39 5.86
N LYS A 20 6.28 -8.97 6.48
CA LYS A 20 7.15 -8.23 7.39
C LYS A 20 7.89 -7.15 6.60
N GLY A 21 7.68 -5.89 6.96
CA GLY A 21 8.36 -4.77 6.30
C GLY A 21 7.77 -4.38 4.94
N ILE A 22 6.49 -4.69 4.68
CA ILE A 22 5.80 -4.37 3.41
C ILE A 22 5.93 -2.90 2.96
N LEU A 23 6.05 -1.96 3.89
CA LEU A 23 6.26 -0.54 3.60
C LEU A 23 7.58 -0.24 2.86
N ASN A 24 8.57 -1.14 2.94
CA ASN A 24 9.84 -1.00 2.24
C ASN A 24 9.70 -1.22 0.72
N ASN A 25 8.73 -2.04 0.31
CA ASN A 25 8.51 -2.44 -1.10
C ASN A 25 7.12 -2.00 -1.59
N LEU A 26 6.52 -1.00 -0.94
CA LEU A 26 5.14 -0.59 -1.22
C LEU A 26 4.92 -0.18 -2.67
N SER A 27 5.89 0.47 -3.30
CA SER A 27 5.81 0.90 -4.70
C SER A 27 5.61 -0.26 -5.67
N GLU A 28 6.25 -1.41 -5.42
CA GLU A 28 6.10 -2.62 -6.23
C GLU A 28 4.71 -3.25 -6.07
N HIS A 29 4.13 -3.18 -4.88
CA HIS A 29 2.76 -3.66 -4.64
C HIS A 29 1.72 -2.71 -5.24
N LEU A 30 1.94 -1.40 -5.13
CA LEU A 30 1.02 -0.40 -5.67
C LEU A 30 1.04 -0.36 -7.20
N SER A 31 2.20 -0.53 -7.85
CA SER A 31 2.29 -0.53 -9.32
C SER A 31 1.45 -1.63 -9.96
N LYS A 32 1.30 -2.77 -9.30
CA LYS A 32 0.44 -3.89 -9.73
C LYS A 32 -1.06 -3.56 -9.67
N VAL A 33 -1.45 -2.49 -9.00
CA VAL A 33 -2.86 -2.12 -8.74
C VAL A 33 -3.21 -0.76 -9.34
N ILE A 34 -2.25 0.16 -9.40
CA ILE A 34 -2.44 1.57 -9.75
C ILE A 34 -1.37 1.95 -10.80
N GLU A 35 -1.73 1.85 -12.07
CA GLU A 35 -0.87 2.34 -13.16
C GLU A 35 -1.08 3.85 -13.37
N ASN A 36 0.00 4.63 -13.31
CA ASN A 36 0.07 6.05 -13.70
C ASN A 36 -0.94 6.99 -13.00
N LYS A 37 -1.32 6.73 -11.75
CA LYS A 37 -2.19 7.62 -10.97
C LYS A 37 -1.46 8.30 -9.83
N ARG A 38 -1.87 9.53 -9.52
CA ARG A 38 -1.45 10.26 -8.31
C ARG A 38 -2.05 9.58 -7.08
N VAL A 39 -1.25 9.44 -6.03
CA VAL A 39 -1.66 8.84 -4.75
C VAL A 39 -1.79 9.94 -3.69
N ILE A 40 -2.91 9.93 -2.94
CA ILE A 40 -3.12 10.78 -1.76
C ILE A 40 -3.09 9.88 -0.52
N ILE A 41 -2.27 10.21 0.46
CA ILE A 41 -2.17 9.48 1.72
C ILE A 41 -2.96 10.23 2.79
N ILE A 42 -3.94 9.56 3.39
CA ILE A 42 -4.73 10.08 4.50
C ILE A 42 -4.32 9.32 5.76
N THR A 43 -3.89 10.05 6.79
CA THR A 43 -3.41 9.47 8.05
C THR A 43 -3.62 10.45 9.20
N ASN A 44 -3.54 9.97 10.44
CA ASN A 44 -3.52 10.82 11.62
C ASN A 44 -2.08 11.27 11.96
N SER A 45 -1.94 12.26 12.84
CA SER A 45 -0.65 12.84 13.21
C SER A 45 0.31 11.83 13.85
N LEU A 46 -0.19 10.93 14.70
CA LEU A 46 0.63 9.94 15.39
C LEU A 46 1.24 8.92 14.41
N VAL A 47 0.43 8.38 13.50
CA VAL A 47 0.87 7.42 12.49
C VAL A 47 1.78 8.09 11.47
N ASN A 48 1.49 9.36 11.10
CA ASN A 48 2.36 10.14 10.23
C ASN A 48 3.78 10.30 10.80
N ASN A 49 3.89 10.60 12.10
CA ASN A 49 5.19 10.79 12.75
C ASN A 49 6.03 9.49 12.77
N LEU A 50 5.38 8.33 12.80
CA LEU A 50 6.06 7.03 12.82
C LEU A 50 6.42 6.51 11.43
N TYR A 51 5.54 6.69 10.43
CA TYR A 51 5.67 6.02 9.14
C TYR A 51 5.67 6.94 7.93
N GLY A 52 5.23 8.21 8.07
CA GLY A 52 5.00 9.12 6.94
C GLY A 52 6.25 9.39 6.10
N ALA A 53 7.36 9.77 6.75
CA ALA A 53 8.62 10.04 6.05
C ALA A 53 9.14 8.81 5.29
N LYS A 54 9.09 7.63 5.93
CA LYS A 54 9.53 6.37 5.33
C LYS A 54 8.64 5.99 4.15
N LEU A 55 7.32 6.07 4.30
CA LEU A 55 6.35 5.79 3.26
C LEU A 55 6.58 6.66 2.02
N LEU A 56 6.74 7.97 2.21
CA LEU A 56 6.99 8.91 1.13
C LEU A 56 8.32 8.64 0.42
N SER A 57 9.37 8.26 1.16
CA SER A 57 10.67 7.92 0.56
C SER A 57 10.63 6.69 -0.35
N THR A 58 9.77 5.71 -0.03
CA THR A 58 9.58 4.52 -0.88
C THR A 58 8.78 4.87 -2.14
N LEU A 59 7.74 5.69 -2.01
CA LEU A 59 6.83 6.06 -3.11
C LEU A 59 7.42 7.04 -4.12
N ARG A 60 8.40 7.85 -3.72
CA ARG A 60 9.09 8.84 -4.57
C ARG A 60 10.34 8.31 -5.27
N LYS A 61 10.62 7.01 -5.18
CA LYS A 61 11.69 6.40 -5.97
C LYS A 61 11.24 6.32 -7.43
N ASP A 62 11.62 7.36 -8.17
CA ASP A 62 11.70 7.37 -9.63
C ASP A 62 12.83 6.45 -10.13
#